data_AF-A0A355YPJ5-F1
#
_entry.id   AF-A0A355YPJ5-F1
#
_cell.length_a   1.000
_cell.length_b   1.000
_cell.length_c   1.000
_cell.angle_alpha   90.00
_cell.angle_beta   90.00
_cell.angle_gamma   90.00
#
_symmetry.space_group_name_H-M   'P 1'
#
loop_
_entity.id
_entity.type
_entity.pdbx_description
1 polymer ?
#
loop_
_entity_poly.entity_id
_entity_poly.type
_entity_poly.pdbx_seq_one_letter_code
_entity_poly.pdbx_strand_id
1 'polypeptide(L)'
;PFMAGAFHGVTEGDAVIHVGVSGPGVVKTALSKVRGENFEVLCETIKKTAFKITRVGQLVAQEASRRLHIPFGIIDLSLAPTPAIGDSV
;
A
#
# COMPACT_ATOMS: atom_id res chain seq x y z
N PRO A 1 5.65 6.23 8.57
CA PRO A 1 5.53 4.94 7.82
C PRO A 1 4.41 4.10 8.43
N PHE A 2 3.79 3.18 7.68
CA PHE A 2 2.76 2.28 8.23
C PHE A 2 3.42 1.07 8.88
N MET A 3 4.03 1.31 10.04
CA MET A 3 4.81 0.32 10.78
C MET A 3 4.61 0.53 12.27
N ALA A 4 4.57 -0.57 13.03
CA ALA A 4 4.63 -0.50 14.49
C ALA A 4 5.95 0.15 14.92
N GLY A 5 5.88 1.16 15.80
CA GLY A 5 7.06 1.91 16.24
C GLY A 5 7.47 3.07 15.31
N ALA A 6 6.64 3.42 14.32
CA ALA A 6 6.86 4.63 13.54
C ALA A 6 6.87 5.88 14.45
N PHE A 7 7.81 6.79 14.19
CA PHE A 7 7.92 8.10 14.84
C PHE A 7 8.13 9.20 13.80
N HIS A 8 7.85 10.45 14.18
CA HIS A 8 8.02 11.62 13.31
C HIS A 8 9.48 12.11 13.37
N GLY A 9 10.14 12.18 12.22
CA GLY A 9 11.56 12.52 12.13
C GLY A 9 11.84 14.00 12.43
N VAL A 10 13.01 14.30 12.98
CA VAL A 10 13.41 15.69 13.32
C VAL A 10 13.60 16.60 12.10
N THR A 11 13.74 16.02 10.91
CA THR A 11 13.86 16.74 9.64
C THR A 11 12.53 16.85 8.89
N GLU A 12 11.46 16.23 9.39
CA GLU A 12 10.14 16.34 8.81
C GLU A 12 9.50 17.69 9.18
N GLY A 13 8.54 18.16 8.37
CA GLY A 13 7.79 19.38 8.69
C GLY A 13 6.95 19.24 9.95
N ASP A 14 6.38 20.34 10.47
CA ASP A 14 5.62 20.35 11.72
C ASP A 14 4.51 19.29 11.79
N ALA A 15 3.87 18.99 10.65
CA ALA A 15 2.95 17.87 10.48
C ALA A 15 3.00 17.35 9.03
N VAL A 16 2.89 16.03 8.85
CA VAL A 16 2.83 15.36 7.54
C VAL A 16 1.86 14.18 7.61
N ILE A 17 1.08 13.97 6.54
CA ILE A 17 0.19 12.81 6.41
C ILE A 17 0.87 11.74 5.57
N HIS A 18 1.09 10.58 6.19
CA HIS A 18 1.49 9.35 5.53
C HIS A 18 0.32 8.37 5.51
N VAL A 19 0.14 7.65 4.40
CA VAL A 19 -0.97 6.69 4.28
C VAL A 19 -0.42 5.30 4.01
N GLY A 20 -0.82 4.34 4.84
CA GLY A 20 -0.61 2.91 4.62
C GLY A 20 -1.81 2.29 3.92
N VAL A 21 -1.56 1.45 2.92
CA VAL A 21 -2.59 0.68 2.22
C VAL A 21 -2.31 -0.81 2.39
N SER A 22 -3.32 -1.57 2.78
CA SER A 22 -3.25 -3.03 2.84
C SER A 22 -3.55 -3.64 1.47
N GLY A 23 -2.64 -4.49 0.98
CA GLY A 23 -2.73 -5.16 -0.32
C GLY A 23 -2.74 -6.70 -0.38
N PRO A 24 -2.53 -7.52 0.68
CA PRO A 24 -2.36 -8.97 0.53
C PRO A 24 -3.52 -9.65 -0.20
N GLY A 25 -4.76 -9.40 0.24
CA GLY A 25 -5.95 -10.01 -0.36
C GLY A 25 -6.16 -9.60 -1.83
N VAL A 26 -5.84 -8.37 -2.19
CA VAL A 26 -5.94 -7.86 -3.57
C VAL A 26 -4.88 -8.53 -4.45
N VAL A 27 -3.64 -8.64 -3.95
CA VAL A 27 -2.56 -9.33 -4.65
C VAL A 27 -2.88 -10.81 -4.81
N LYS A 28 -3.30 -11.50 -3.74
CA LYS A 28 -3.72 -12.90 -3.78
C LYS A 28 -4.83 -13.15 -4.82
N THR A 29 -5.84 -12.28 -4.86
CA THR A 29 -6.94 -12.36 -5.84
C THR A 29 -6.47 -12.12 -7.28
N ALA A 30 -5.47 -11.25 -7.48
CA ALA A 30 -4.88 -11.05 -8.80
C ALA A 30 -4.06 -12.28 -9.23
N LEU A 31 -3.28 -12.85 -8.30
CA LEU A 31 -2.45 -14.02 -8.54
C LEU A 31 -3.26 -15.29 -8.81
N SER A 32 -4.43 -15.45 -8.18
CA SER A 32 -5.30 -16.60 -8.44
C SER A 32 -5.79 -16.68 -9.90
N LYS A 33 -5.78 -15.56 -10.63
CA LYS A 33 -6.22 -15.48 -12.04
C LYS A 33 -5.11 -15.85 -13.04
N VAL A 34 -3.87 -15.92 -12.60
CA VAL A 34 -2.69 -16.22 -13.44
C VAL A 34 -1.93 -17.46 -12.95
N ARG A 35 -2.63 -18.34 -12.23
CA ARG A 35 -2.02 -19.57 -11.70
C ARG A 35 -1.65 -20.51 -12.84
N GLY A 36 -0.39 -20.94 -12.88
CA GLY A 36 0.15 -21.81 -13.94
C GLY A 36 0.78 -21.05 -15.11
N GLU A 37 0.68 -19.73 -15.13
CA GLU A 37 1.38 -18.87 -16.08
C GLU A 37 2.89 -18.80 -15.78
N ASN A 38 3.65 -18.27 -16.73
CA ASN A 38 5.09 -18.10 -16.57
C ASN A 38 5.44 -16.98 -15.56
N PHE A 39 6.71 -16.95 -15.14
CA PHE A 39 7.20 -16.02 -14.12
C PHE A 39 7.11 -14.53 -14.53
N GLU A 40 7.18 -14.23 -15.83
CA GLU A 40 7.05 -12.86 -16.33
C GLU A 40 5.62 -12.33 -16.12
N VAL A 41 4.61 -13.14 -16.46
CA VAL A 41 3.19 -12.82 -16.24
C VAL A 41 2.91 -12.64 -14.74
N LEU A 42 3.51 -13.48 -13.89
CA LEU A 42 3.42 -13.35 -12.43
C LEU A 42 3.94 -11.98 -11.96
N CYS A 43 5.17 -11.63 -12.35
CA CYS A 43 5.80 -10.36 -11.98
C CYS A 43 5.00 -9.14 -12.47
N GLU A 44 4.55 -9.16 -13.73
CA GLU A 44 3.73 -8.09 -14.29
C GLU A 44 2.40 -7.93 -13.56
N THR A 45 1.80 -9.04 -13.12
CA THR A 45 0.55 -9.03 -12.36
C THR A 45 0.74 -8.37 -11.00
N ILE A 46 1.81 -8.70 -10.27
CA ILE A 46 2.16 -8.06 -9.00
C ILE A 46 2.42 -6.57 -9.19
N LYS A 47 3.27 -6.21 -10.17
CA LYS A 47 3.62 -4.81 -10.47
C LYS A 47 2.40 -3.96 -10.77
N LYS A 48 1.53 -4.42 -11.69
CA LYS A 48 0.31 -3.69 -12.07
C LYS A 48 -0.68 -3.59 -10.91
N THR A 49 -0.77 -4.62 -10.08
CA THR A 49 -1.67 -4.63 -8.92
C THR A 49 -1.17 -3.66 -7.85
N ALA A 50 0.12 -3.72 -7.49
CA ALA A 50 0.74 -2.78 -6.56
C ALA A 50 0.57 -1.33 -7.02
N PHE A 51 0.83 -1.05 -8.30
CA PHE A 51 0.62 0.30 -8.87
C PHE A 51 -0.80 0.81 -8.64
N LYS A 52 -1.82 -0.01 -8.94
CA LYS A 52 -3.22 0.38 -8.75
C LYS A 52 -3.54 0.66 -7.28
N ILE A 53 -3.08 -0.20 -6.37
CA ILE A 53 -3.29 -0.03 -4.92
C ILE A 53 -2.65 1.30 -4.45
N THR A 54 -1.40 1.57 -4.84
CA THR A 54 -0.70 2.81 -4.51
C THR A 54 -1.43 4.04 -5.04
N ARG A 55 -1.96 3.99 -6.27
CA ARG A 55 -2.72 5.12 -6.86
C ARG A 55 -4.02 5.40 -6.11
N VAL A 56 -4.73 4.36 -5.66
CA VAL A 56 -5.92 4.54 -4.82
C VAL A 56 -5.54 5.16 -3.47
N GLY A 57 -4.46 4.67 -2.84
CA GLY A 57 -3.92 5.26 -1.61
C GLY A 57 -3.58 6.73 -1.75
N GLN A 58 -2.97 7.12 -2.88
CA GLN A 58 -2.64 8.51 -3.17
C GLN A 58 -3.89 9.40 -3.27
N LEU A 59 -4.97 8.92 -3.90
CA LEU A 59 -6.22 9.69 -3.97
C LEU A 59 -6.80 9.97 -2.57
N VAL A 60 -6.79 8.96 -1.69
CA VAL A 60 -7.24 9.12 -0.30
C VAL A 60 -6.34 10.10 0.46
N ALA A 61 -5.02 9.98 0.29
CA ALA A 61 -4.05 10.84 0.96
C ALA A 61 -4.20 12.31 0.53
N GLN A 62 -4.39 12.56 -0.77
CA GLN A 62 -4.61 13.91 -1.29
C GLN A 62 -5.86 14.55 -0.69
N GLU A 63 -6.96 13.80 -0.58
CA GLU A 63 -8.18 14.31 0.02
C GLU A 63 -8.04 14.54 1.53
N ALA A 64 -7.36 13.66 2.25
CA ALA A 64 -7.07 13.83 3.67
C ALA A 64 -6.21 15.08 3.92
N SER A 65 -5.13 15.24 3.17
CA SER A 65 -4.25 16.40 3.21
C SER A 65 -4.98 17.70 2.88
N ARG A 66 -5.85 17.70 1.87
CA ARG A 66 -6.66 18.87 1.51
C ARG A 66 -7.62 19.28 2.62
N ARG A 67 -8.29 18.32 3.26
CA ARG A 67 -9.25 18.59 4.35
C ARG A 67 -8.56 19.10 5.62
N LEU A 68 -7.40 18.55 5.93
CA LEU A 68 -6.66 18.85 7.16
C LEU A 68 -5.68 20.00 7.00
N HIS A 69 -5.44 20.48 5.78
CA HIS A 69 -4.43 21.50 5.46
C HIS A 69 -3.01 21.08 5.91
N ILE A 70 -2.71 19.78 5.84
CA ILE A 70 -1.42 19.19 6.21
C ILE A 70 -0.77 18.58 4.95
N PRO A 71 0.53 18.81 4.69
CA PRO A 71 1.22 18.23 3.55
C PRO A 71 1.11 16.70 3.48
N PHE A 72 0.93 16.19 2.27
CA PHE A 72 1.01 14.77 1.99
C PHE A 72 2.48 14.34 1.90
N GLY A 73 2.84 13.26 2.58
CA GLY A 73 4.15 12.62 2.49
C GLY A 73 4.15 11.43 1.52
N ILE A 74 4.45 10.25 2.06
CA ILE A 74 4.53 8.99 1.30
C ILE A 74 3.27 8.12 1.39
N ILE A 75 3.12 7.23 0.41
CA ILE A 75 2.26 6.04 0.49
C ILE A 75 3.14 4.83 0.81
N ASP A 76 2.67 4.00 1.74
CA ASP A 76 3.26 2.71 2.08
C ASP A 76 2.29 1.59 1.70
N LEU A 77 2.76 0.59 0.96
CA LEU A 77 1.97 -0.59 0.59
C LEU A 77 2.41 -1.76 1.44
N SER A 78 1.54 -2.21 2.34
CA SER A 78 1.77 -3.41 3.12
C SER A 78 1.15 -4.61 2.44
N LEU A 79 1.97 -5.64 2.24
CA LEU A 79 1.55 -7.00 1.89
C LEU A 79 1.69 -7.97 3.06
N ALA A 80 1.85 -7.44 4.28
CA ALA A 80 1.93 -8.27 5.48
C ALA A 80 0.61 -9.02 5.69
N PRO A 81 0.65 -10.32 6.02
CA PRO A 81 -0.54 -11.10 6.29
C PRO A 81 -1.30 -10.51 7.48
N THR A 82 -2.62 -10.60 7.44
CA THR A 82 -3.42 -10.34 8.63
C THR A 82 -3.33 -11.53 9.59
N PRO A 83 -3.76 -11.39 10.85
CA PRO A 83 -3.87 -12.53 11.77
C PRO A 83 -4.85 -13.63 11.30
N ALA A 84 -5.60 -13.40 10.22
CA ALA A 84 -6.56 -14.38 9.71
C ALA A 84 -5.84 -15.56 9.05
N ILE A 85 -6.22 -16.77 9.48
CA ILE A 85 -5.68 -18.01 8.93
C ILE A 85 -5.97 -18.08 7.42
N GLY A 86 -4.92 -18.24 6.62
CA GLY A 86 -5.02 -18.35 5.16
C GLY A 86 -5.02 -17.01 4.42
N ASP A 87 -4.87 -15.87 5.10
CA ASP A 87 -4.82 -14.53 4.51
C ASP A 87 -3.40 -14.05 4.16
N SER A 88 -2.47 -14.99 4.00
CA SER A 88 -1.13 -14.73 3.44
C SER A 88 -1.16 -14.86 1.91
N VAL A 89 -0.33 -14.02 1.26
CA VAL A 89 0.18 -14.28 -0.09
C VAL A 89 1.11 -15.49 -0.02
#